data_AF-A0A661K6B4-F1
#
_entry.id   AF-A0A661K6B4-F1
#
_cell.length_a   1.000
_cell.length_b   1.000
_cell.length_c   1.000
_cell.angle_alpha   90.00
_cell.angle_beta   90.00
_cell.angle_gamma   90.00
#
_symmetry.space_group_name_H-M   'P 1'
#
loop_
_entity.id
_entity.type
_entity.pdbx_description
1 polymer ?
#
loop_
_entity_poly.entity_id
_entity_poly.type
_entity_poly.pdbx_seq_one_letter_code
_entity_poly.pdbx_strand_id
1 'polypeptide(L)' 'MINTFSIYEDLRECLGDEAAGKLAAVMGKVYEDIAQTVTKKEFIELTDVVRELAEAQKRTEARVEELAEAQKRTEARV' A
#
# COMPACT_ATOMS: atom_id res chain seq x y z
N MET A 1 1.09 -8.16 -19.72
CA MET A 1 0.17 -7.05 -20.08
C MET A 1 -1.04 -7.68 -20.72
N ILE A 2 -2.25 -7.40 -20.24
CA ILE A 2 -3.46 -7.98 -20.83
C ILE A 2 -3.64 -7.40 -22.24
N ASN A 3 -3.86 -8.26 -23.24
CA ASN A 3 -4.10 -7.83 -24.61
C ASN A 3 -5.59 -7.51 -24.81
N THR A 4 -5.98 -6.28 -24.45
CA THR A 4 -7.36 -5.81 -24.49
C THR A 4 -7.97 -5.84 -25.89
N PHE A 5 -7.14 -5.75 -26.93
CA PHE A 5 -7.59 -5.80 -28.33
C PHE A 5 -8.05 -7.20 -28.72
N SER A 6 -7.27 -8.24 -28.41
CA SER A 6 -7.65 -9.64 -28.66
C SER A 6 -8.94 -10.02 -27.93
N ILE A 7 -9.09 -9.59 -26.67
CA ILE A 7 -10.30 -9.86 -25.89
C ILE A 7 -11.53 -9.18 -26.50
N TYR A 8 -11.38 -7.94 -27.00
CA TYR A 8 -12.46 -7.26 -27.70
C TYR A 8 -12.88 -7.99 -28.98
N GLU A 9 -11.92 -8.44 -29.79
CA GLU A 9 -12.21 -9.18 -31.03
C GLU A 9 -12.96 -10.50 -30.74
N ASP A 10 -12.48 -11.30 -29.77
CA ASP A 10 -13.15 -12.54 -29.37
C ASP A 10 -14.60 -12.30 -28.88
N LEU A 11 -14.80 -11.24 -28.09
CA LEU A 11 -16.12 -10.85 -27.60
C LEU A 11 -17.02 -10.34 -28.73
N ARG A 12 -16.46 -9.60 -29.67
CA ARG A 12 -17.16 -9.06 -30.84
C ARG A 12 -17.68 -10.18 -31.73
N GLU A 13 -16.87 -11.20 -32.00
CA GLU A 13 -17.28 -12.34 -32.81
C GLU A 13 -18.45 -13.11 -32.18
N CYS A 14 -18.50 -13.21 -30.85
CA CYS A 14 -19.54 -13.97 -30.15
C CYS A 14 -20.81 -13.16 -29.84
N LEU A 15 -20.68 -11.86 -29.53
CA LEU A 15 -21.75 -11.04 -28.92
C LEU A 15 -22.17 -9.86 -29.80
N GLY A 16 -21.46 -9.58 -30.88
CA GLY A 16 -21.63 -8.38 -31.70
C GLY A 16 -21.01 -7.12 -31.09
N ASP A 17 -20.85 -6.08 -31.93
CA ASP A 17 -20.10 -4.86 -31.60
C ASP A 17 -20.60 -4.14 -30.34
N GLU A 18 -21.91 -3.96 -30.19
CA GLU A 18 -22.47 -3.16 -29.10
C GLU A 18 -22.28 -3.83 -27.73
N ALA A 19 -22.55 -5.14 -27.64
CA ALA A 19 -22.41 -5.90 -26.41
C ALA A 19 -20.93 -6.09 -26.03
N ALA A 20 -20.07 -6.37 -27.01
CA ALA A 20 -18.62 -6.47 -26.81
C ALA A 20 -18.02 -5.15 -26.31
N GLY A 21 -18.43 -4.02 -26.88
CA GLY A 21 -17.99 -2.69 -26.43
C GLY A 21 -18.40 -2.39 -24.99
N LYS A 22 -19.65 -2.69 -24.61
CA LYS A 22 -20.12 -2.52 -23.23
C LYS A 22 -19.34 -3.42 -22.25
N LEU A 23 -19.11 -4.68 -22.60
CA LEU A 23 -18.39 -5.62 -21.74
C LEU A 23 -16.91 -5.24 -21.60
N ALA A 24 -16.24 -4.83 -22.70
CA ALA A 24 -14.87 -4.34 -22.66
C ALA A 24 -14.74 -3.10 -21.78
N ALA A 25 -15.70 -2.16 -21.83
CA ALA A 25 -15.71 -0.99 -20.97
C ALA A 25 -15.87 -1.35 -19.48
N VAL A 26 -16.75 -2.31 -19.15
CA VAL A 26 -16.89 -2.81 -17.77
C VAL A 26 -15.62 -3.51 -17.31
N MET A 27 -14.99 -4.32 -18.17
CA MET A 27 -13.76 -5.02 -17.83
C MET A 27 -12.56 -4.09 -17.67
N GLY A 28 -12.51 -2.99 -18.44
CA GLY A 28 -11.53 -1.92 -18.24
C GLY A 28 -11.65 -1.29 -16.85
N LYS A 29 -12.87 -0.95 -16.41
CA LYS A 29 -13.13 -0.41 -15.07
C LYS A 29 -12.70 -1.37 -13.97
N VAL A 30 -13.06 -2.66 -14.08
CA VAL A 30 -12.67 -3.68 -13.11
C VAL A 30 -11.14 -3.84 -13.06
N TYR A 31 -10.46 -3.77 -14.21
CA TYR A 31 -9.00 -3.81 -14.25
C TYR A 31 -8.37 -2.59 -13.58
N GLU A 32 -8.90 -1.38 -13.82
CA GLU A 32 -8.45 -0.15 -13.15
C GLU A 32 -8.65 -0.25 -11.64
N ASP A 33 -9.80 -0.71 -11.17
CA ASP A 33 -10.09 -0.89 -9.73
C ASP A 33 -9.12 -1.89 -9.08
N ILE A 34 -8.85 -3.02 -9.76
CA ILE A 34 -7.89 -4.01 -9.28
C ILE A 34 -6.47 -3.45 -9.29
N ALA A 35 -6.09 -2.70 -10.33
CA ALA A 35 -4.76 -2.07 -10.44
C ALA A 35 -4.54 -0.99 -9.37
N GLN A 36 -5.61 -0.34 -8.90
CA GLN A 36 -5.57 0.64 -7.80
C GLN A 36 -5.66 0.00 -6.42
N THR A 37 -5.85 -1.32 -6.31
CA THR A 37 -5.93 -2.01 -5.03
C THR A 37 -4.54 -2.24 -4.46
N VAL A 38 -4.33 -1.87 -3.19
CA VAL A 38 -3.09 -2.18 -2.46
C VAL A 38 -2.89 -3.70 -2.43
N THR A 39 -1.76 -4.15 -2.96
CA THR A 39 -1.41 -5.56 -2.99
C THR A 39 -0.99 -6.05 -1.60
N LYS A 40 -1.15 -7.36 -1.35
CA LYS A 40 -0.65 -7.98 -0.11
C LYS A 40 0.86 -7.73 0.10
N LYS A 41 1.63 -7.62 -0.99
CA LYS A 41 3.07 -7.33 -0.94
C LYS A 41 3.33 -5.92 -0.40
N GLU A 42 2.68 -4.91 -0.98
CA GLU A 42 2.80 -3.52 -0.52
C GLU A 42 2.32 -3.35 0.94
N PHE A 43 1.28 -4.08 1.33
CA PHE A 43 0.82 -4.07 2.72
C PHE A 43 1.84 -4.69 3.69
N ILE A 44 2.50 -5.79 3.30
CA ILE A 44 3.57 -6.41 4.09
C ILE A 44 4.77 -5.46 4.22
N GLU A 45 5.18 -4.84 3.11
CA GLU A 45 6.27 -3.85 3.12
C GLU A 45 5.95 -2.67 4.05
N LEU A 46 4.72 -2.14 4.00
CA LEU A 46 4.27 -1.12 4.95
C LEU A 46 4.28 -1.60 6.40
N THR A 47 3.84 -2.85 6.64
CA THR A 47 3.84 -3.44 7.98
C THR A 47 5.24 -3.52 8.57
N ASP A 48 6.23 -3.89 7.75
CA ASP A 48 7.62 -3.99 8.20
C ASP A 48 8.23 -2.61 8.49
N VAL A 49 7.97 -1.61 7.63
CA VAL A 49 8.37 -0.21 7.89
C VAL A 49 7.77 0.31 9.21
N VAL A 50 6.50 0.00 9.48
CA VAL A 50 5.83 0.40 10.73
C VAL A 50 6.46 -0.29 11.95
N ARG A 51 6.88 -1.56 11.83
CA ARG A 51 7.59 -2.27 12.91
C ARG A 51 8.94 -1.62 13.20
N GLU A 52 9.74 -1.34 12.17
CA GLU A 52 11.04 -0.68 12.32
C GLU A 52 10.89 0.70 12.96
N LEU A 53 9.88 1.46 12.57
CA LEU A 53 9.59 2.77 13.17
C LEU A 53 9.21 2.64 14.66
N ALA A 54 8.41 1.64 15.03
CA ALA A 54 8.04 1.39 16.41
C ALA A 54 9.26 1.00 17.26
N GLU A 55 10.20 0.23 16.72
CA GLU A 55 11.46 -0.11 17.40
C GLU A 55 12.37 1.12 17.57
N ALA A 56 12.49 1.95 16.53
CA ALA A 56 13.23 3.20 16.59
C ALA A 56 12.62 4.18 17.62
N GLN A 57 11.29 4.22 17.72
CA GLN A 57 10.59 5.02 18.72
C GLN A 57 10.89 4.53 20.14
N LYS A 58 10.81 3.22 20.42
CA LYS A 58 11.15 2.64 21.73
C LYS A 58 12.58 2.99 22.17
N ARG A 59 13.54 2.93 21.24
CA ARG A 59 14.93 3.33 21.52
C ARG A 59 15.06 4.82 21.83
N THR A 60 14.27 5.65 21.17
CA THR A 60 14.26 7.09 21.42
C THR A 60 13.67 7.39 22.79
N GLU A 61 12.56 6.75 23.15
CA GLU A 61 11.93 6.85 24.47
C GLU A 61 12.91 6.47 25.59
N ALA A 62 13.61 5.34 25.46
CA ALA A 62 14.62 4.93 26.44
C ALA A 62 15.75 5.98 26.62
N ARG A 63 16.26 6.54 25.51
CA ARG A 63 17.30 7.58 25.56
C ARG A 63 16.79 8.88 26.19
N VAL A 64 15.53 9.23 25.95
CA VAL A 64 14.91 10.43 26.57
C VAL A 64 14.74 10.22 28.07
N GLU A 65 14.33 9.04 28.52
CA GLU A 65 14.25 8.70 29.94
C GLU A 65 15.62 8.82 30.62
N GLU A 66 16.67 8.23 30.04
CA GLU A 66 18.04 8.33 30.54
C GLU A 66 18.53 9.78 30.64
N LEU A 67 18.23 10.62 29.63
CA LEU A 67 18.57 12.04 29.64
C LEU A 67 17.81 12.80 30.73
N ALA A 68 16.52 12.50 30.93
CA ALA A 68 15.72 13.10 31.98
C ALA A 68 16.24 12.73 33.38
N GLU A 69 16.67 11.48 33.60
CA GLU A 69 17.30 11.06 34.84
C GLU A 69 18.65 11.77 35.08
N ALA A 70 19.49 11.87 34.05
CA ALA A 70 20.76 12.58 34.15
C ALA A 70 20.56 14.08 34.46
N GLN A 71 19.52 14.69 33.89
CA GLN A 71 19.14 16.07 34.18
C GLN A 71 18.67 16.22 35.63
N LYS A 72 17.76 15.38 36.12
CA LYS A 72 17.32 15.38 37.53
C LYS A 72 18.49 15.28 38.51
N ARG A 73 19.47 14.40 38.23
CA ARG A 73 20.68 14.25 39.06
C ARG A 73 21.57 15.49 39.03
N THR A 74 21.60 16.22 37.92
CA THR A 74 22.36 17.45 37.78
C THR A 74 21.66 18.58 38.55
N GLU A 75 20.34 18.73 38.38
CA GLU A 75 19.52 19.70 39.10
C GLU A 75 19.56 19.49 40.62
N ALA A 76 19.64 18.25 41.10
CA ALA A 76 19.78 17.96 42.54
C ALA A 76 21.14 18.37 43.15
N ARG A 77 22.15 18.66 42.31
CA ARG A 77 23.52 19.02 42.74
C ARG A 77 23.82 20.51 42.60
N VAL A 78 22.94 21.27 41.96
CA VAL A 78 23.03 22.73 41.75
C VAL A 78 22.13 23.42 42.75
#